data_AF-A0A958P9D9-F1
#
_entry.id   AF-A0A958P9D9-F1
#
_cell.length_a   1.000
_cell.length_b   1.000
_cell.length_c   1.000
_cell.angle_alpha   90.00
_cell.angle_beta   90.00
_cell.angle_gamma   90.00
#
_symmetry.space_group_name_H-M   'P 1'
#
loop_
_entity.id
_entity.type
_entity.pdbx_description
1 polymer ?
#
loop_
_entity_poly.entity_id
_entity_poly.type
_entity_poly.pdbx_seq_one_letter_code
_entity_poly.pdbx_strand_id
1 'polypeptide(L)'
;MASQKIKMAQMNLENLFISMDLWQKQDLASLTEIQWQNLSTSVTLNKSLHKLKWLAETLKEMDADIFFFCEVGGWDSANNFN
;
A
#
# COMPACT_ATOMS: atom_id res chain seq x y z
N MET A 1 10.38 34.50 -11.70
CA MET A 1 10.10 33.39 -10.75
C MET A 1 10.20 32.11 -11.56
N ALA A 2 10.98 31.12 -11.10
CA ALA A 2 10.97 29.81 -11.76
C ALA A 2 9.60 29.14 -11.50
N SER A 3 8.95 28.66 -12.56
CA SER A 3 7.72 27.89 -12.43
C SER A 3 8.06 26.52 -11.85
N GLN A 4 7.52 26.19 -10.67
CA GLN A 4 7.67 24.86 -10.09
C GLN A 4 6.80 23.87 -10.87
N LYS A 5 7.39 22.76 -11.31
CA LYS A 5 6.66 21.68 -11.96
C LYS A 5 6.15 20.71 -10.90
N ILE A 6 4.85 20.46 -10.88
CA ILE A 6 4.21 19.46 -10.03
C ILE A 6 3.86 18.27 -10.91
N LYS A 7 4.30 17.07 -10.53
CA LYS A 7 3.92 15.80 -11.14
C LYS A 7 2.81 15.15 -10.33
N MET A 8 1.68 14.92 -10.99
CA MET A 8 0.53 14.25 -10.39
C MET A 8 0.35 12.89 -11.02
N ALA A 9 -0.06 11.92 -10.22
CA ALA A 9 -0.35 10.56 -10.65
C ALA A 9 -1.73 10.13 -10.15
N GLN A 10 -2.50 9.46 -11.00
CA GLN A 10 -3.74 8.79 -10.62
C GLN A 10 -3.60 7.30 -10.89
N MET A 11 -3.92 6.48 -9.89
CA MET A 11 -3.81 5.03 -10.01
C MET A 11 -4.92 4.30 -9.26
N ASN A 12 -5.42 3.25 -9.87
CA ASN A 12 -6.30 2.30 -9.21
C ASN A 12 -5.45 1.23 -8.52
N LEU A 13 -5.67 1.01 -7.22
CA LEU A 13 -4.88 0.06 -6.43
C LEU A 13 -5.47 -1.36 -6.41
N GLU A 14 -6.54 -1.62 -7.18
CA GLU A 14 -7.15 -2.93 -7.40
C GLU A 14 -7.45 -3.64 -6.08
N ASN A 15 -8.47 -3.16 -5.36
CA ASN A 15 -8.86 -3.63 -4.03
C ASN A 15 -7.68 -3.77 -3.06
N LEU A 16 -7.12 -2.65 -2.61
CA LEU A 16 -6.02 -2.60 -1.65
C LEU A 16 -6.49 -3.00 -0.24
N PHE A 17 -6.78 -4.27 -0.01
CA PHE A 17 -7.08 -4.74 1.34
C PHE A 17 -5.80 -4.89 2.14
N ILE A 18 -5.66 -4.09 3.20
CA ILE A 18 -4.58 -4.16 4.18
C ILE A 18 -5.20 -4.04 5.57
N SER A 19 -5.14 -5.12 6.33
CA SER A 19 -5.48 -5.20 7.75
C SER A 19 -4.29 -5.79 8.51
N MET A 20 -3.94 -5.12 9.60
CA MET A 20 -2.77 -5.43 10.41
C MET A 20 -3.11 -5.36 11.91
N ASP A 21 -4.33 -5.77 12.29
CA ASP A 21 -4.81 -5.72 13.68
C ASP A 21 -4.00 -6.60 14.64
N LEU A 22 -3.26 -7.58 14.12
CA LEU A 22 -2.32 -8.42 14.88
C LEU A 22 -0.85 -7.99 14.73
N TRP A 23 -0.56 -6.86 14.08
CA TRP A 23 0.81 -6.38 13.93
C TRP A 23 1.36 -5.86 15.27
N GLN A 24 2.53 -6.38 15.66
CA GLN A 24 3.21 -6.10 16.92
C GLN A 24 4.54 -5.35 16.69
N LYS A 25 4.58 -4.48 15.67
CA LYS A 25 5.76 -3.68 15.31
C LYS A 25 6.96 -4.52 14.82
N GLN A 26 6.73 -5.74 14.35
CA GLN A 26 7.74 -6.49 13.61
C GLN A 26 8.09 -5.78 12.29
N ASP A 27 9.31 -6.01 11.81
CA ASP A 27 9.75 -5.53 10.50
C ASP A 27 8.90 -6.14 9.37
N LEU A 28 8.23 -5.28 8.60
CA LEU A 28 7.38 -5.70 7.49
C LEU A 28 8.20 -6.13 6.26
N ALA A 29 9.42 -5.63 6.08
CA ALA A 29 10.23 -5.88 4.90
C ALA A 29 10.70 -7.35 4.80
N SER A 30 10.94 -7.97 5.96
CA SER A 30 11.40 -9.36 6.09
C SER A 30 10.29 -10.40 6.15
N LEU A 31 9.01 -9.99 6.09
CA LEU A 31 7.90 -10.94 6.14
C LEU A 31 7.85 -11.83 4.88
N THR A 32 7.47 -13.08 5.11
CA THR A 32 6.97 -13.98 4.07
C THR A 32 5.49 -13.71 3.78
N GLU A 33 4.98 -14.21 2.66
CA GLU A 33 3.55 -14.08 2.31
C GLU A 33 2.64 -14.66 3.41
N ILE A 34 2.99 -15.84 3.96
CA ILE A 34 2.19 -16.46 5.02
C ILE A 34 2.16 -15.60 6.28
N GLN A 35 3.32 -15.07 6.69
CA GLN A 35 3.38 -14.18 7.86
C GLN A 35 2.60 -12.89 7.63
N TRP A 36 2.64 -12.33 6.42
CA TRP A 36 1.87 -11.15 6.02
C TRP A 36 0.36 -11.36 6.10
N GLN A 37 -0.14 -12.49 5.58
CA GLN A 37 -1.56 -12.82 5.64
C GLN A 37 -2.03 -13.06 7.09
N ASN A 38 -1.13 -13.59 7.95
CA ASN A 38 -1.41 -13.85 9.36
C ASN A 38 -1.36 -12.60 10.27
N LEU A 39 -1.17 -11.40 9.71
CA LEU A 39 -1.27 -10.15 10.47
C LEU A 39 -2.70 -9.66 10.68
N SER A 40 -3.67 -10.36 10.10
CA SER A 40 -5.07 -9.96 10.07
C SER A 40 -5.97 -11.03 10.66
N THR A 41 -7.01 -10.61 11.41
CA THR A 41 -8.14 -11.49 11.76
C THR A 41 -9.27 -11.48 10.72
N SER A 42 -9.17 -10.66 9.68
CA SER A 42 -10.18 -10.53 8.64
C SER A 42 -10.36 -11.82 7.84
N VAL A 43 -11.59 -12.08 7.42
CA VAL A 43 -11.91 -13.14 6.45
C VAL A 43 -11.44 -12.79 5.03
N THR A 44 -11.25 -11.50 4.75
CA THR A 44 -10.69 -11.03 3.48
C THR A 44 -9.18 -11.03 3.57
N LEU A 45 -8.54 -11.71 2.62
CA LEU A 45 -7.08 -11.75 2.54
C LEU A 45 -6.51 -10.35 2.27
N ASN A 46 -5.36 -10.09 2.88
CA ASN A 46 -4.57 -8.93 2.52
C ASN A 46 -4.13 -9.02 1.06
N LYS A 47 -3.99 -7.88 0.39
CA LYS A 47 -3.33 -7.81 -0.91
C LYS A 47 -1.97 -8.49 -0.78
N SER A 48 -1.66 -9.38 -1.71
CA SER A 48 -0.45 -10.20 -1.63
C SER A 48 0.81 -9.34 -1.49
N LEU A 49 1.76 -9.81 -0.68
CA LEU A 49 2.98 -9.08 -0.36
C LEU A 49 3.80 -8.76 -1.61
N HIS A 50 3.85 -9.65 -2.61
CA HIS A 50 4.57 -9.37 -3.86
C HIS A 50 3.97 -8.18 -4.64
N LYS A 51 2.63 -8.10 -4.76
CA LYS A 51 1.95 -6.96 -5.40
C LYS A 51 2.21 -5.66 -4.64
N LEU A 52 2.26 -5.70 -3.30
CA LEU A 52 2.58 -4.51 -2.49
C LEU A 52 4.02 -4.04 -2.71
N LYS A 53 4.98 -4.98 -2.79
CA LYS A 53 6.38 -4.64 -3.12
C LYS A 53 6.49 -4.01 -4.51
N TRP A 54 5.81 -4.56 -5.51
CA TRP A 54 5.77 -3.97 -6.86
C TRP A 54 5.09 -2.60 -6.88
N LEU A 55 3.98 -2.44 -6.15
CA LEU A 55 3.31 -1.16 -6.01
C LEU A 55 4.26 -0.12 -5.41
N ALA A 56 4.97 -0.45 -4.33
CA ALA A 56 5.92 0.45 -3.70
C ALA A 56 7.05 0.89 -4.66
N GLU A 57 7.64 -0.04 -5.41
CA GLU A 57 8.66 0.31 -6.41
C GLU A 57 8.07 1.15 -7.55
N THR A 58 6.87 0.83 -8.02
CA THR A 58 6.16 1.61 -9.04
C THR A 58 5.95 3.06 -8.59
N LEU A 59 5.50 3.27 -7.34
CA LEU A 59 5.30 4.62 -6.79
C LEU A 59 6.62 5.41 -6.71
N LYS A 60 7.73 4.75 -6.34
CA LYS A 60 9.07 5.37 -6.30
C LYS A 60 9.55 5.74 -7.70
N GLU A 61 9.41 4.85 -8.68
CA GLU A 61 9.80 5.10 -10.08
C GLU A 61 8.93 6.19 -10.73
N MET A 62 7.66 6.25 -10.36
CA MET A 62 6.75 7.29 -10.82
C MET A 62 7.14 8.67 -10.30
N ASP A 63 7.82 8.77 -9.14
CA ASP A 63 8.38 10.03 -8.61
C ASP A 63 7.40 11.21 -8.70
N ALA A 64 6.13 10.98 -8.34
CA ALA A 64 5.09 12.00 -8.38
C ALA A 64 5.01 12.73 -7.03
N ASP A 65 4.74 14.03 -7.08
CA ASP A 65 4.56 14.85 -5.88
C ASP A 65 3.21 14.56 -5.19
N ILE A 66 2.20 14.19 -5.99
CA ILE A 66 0.83 13.95 -5.51
C ILE A 66 0.27 12.70 -6.18
N PHE A 67 -0.24 11.77 -5.37
CA PHE A 67 -0.93 10.58 -5.83
C PHE A 67 -2.42 10.63 -5.48
N PHE A 68 -3.25 10.29 -6.46
CA PHE A 68 -4.69 10.09 -6.32
C PHE A 68 -4.99 8.60 -6.47
N PHE A 69 -5.38 7.95 -5.37
CA PHE A 69 -5.69 6.52 -5.37
C PHE A 69 -7.20 6.24 -5.35
N CYS A 70 -7.61 5.20 -6.06
CA CYS A 70 -8.95 4.60 -5.92
C CYS A 70 -8.85 3.10 -5.62
N GLU A 71 -9.98 2.52 -5.18
CA GLU A 71 -10.07 1.14 -4.69
C GLU A 71 -9.11 0.82 -3.53
N VAL A 72 -8.98 1.75 -2.58
CA VAL A 72 -8.06 1.65 -1.43
C VAL A 72 -8.50 0.64 -0.35
N GLY A 73 -9.47 -0.23 -0.62
CA GLY A 73 -9.93 -1.26 0.32
C GLY A 73 -10.75 -0.76 1.53
N GLY A 74 -10.94 0.55 1.67
CA GLY A 74 -11.64 1.17 2.79
C GLY A 74 -10.70 2.02 3.66
N TRP A 75 -11.23 2.53 4.76
CA TRP A 75 -10.51 3.49 5.60
C TRP A 75 -9.32 2.84 6.35
N ASP A 76 -9.54 1.64 6.90
CA ASP A 76 -8.49 0.89 7.62
C ASP A 76 -7.30 0.57 6.71
N SER A 77 -7.57 0.13 5.48
CA SER A 77 -6.53 -0.18 4.52
C SER A 77 -5.79 1.06 4.02
N ALA A 78 -6.49 2.18 3.82
CA ALA A 78 -5.84 3.45 3.50
C ALA A 78 -4.89 3.91 4.62
N ASN A 79 -5.29 3.74 5.89
CA ASN A 79 -4.43 4.09 7.03
C ASN A 79 -3.20 3.19 7.15
N ASN A 80 -3.38 1.89 6.90
CA ASN A 80 -2.29 0.91 6.96
C ASN A 80 -1.27 1.05 5.81
N PHE A 81 -1.62 1.81 4.76
CA PHE A 81 -0.75 2.05 3.61
C PHE A 81 0.15 3.31 3.77
N ASN A 82 -0.17 4.21 4.70
CA ASN A 82 0.63 5.41 5.01
C ASN A 82 1.94 5.09 5.73
#